data_AF-A0A352X6D6-F1
#
_entry.id   AF-A0A352X6D6-F1
#
_cell.length_a   1.000
_cell.length_b   1.000
_cell.length_c   1.000
_cell.angle_alpha   90.00
_cell.angle_beta   90.00
_cell.angle_gamma   90.00
#
_symmetry.space_group_name_H-M   'P 1'
#
loop_
_entity.id
_entity.type
_entity.pdbx_description
1 polymer ?
#
loop_
_entity_poly.entity_id
_entity_poly.type
_entity_poly.pdbx_seq_one_letter_code
_entity_poly.pdbx_strand_id
1 'polypeptide(L)'
;MSNCPICQTEYVDGAVNFCFTCGWDLTPYPVTFTGQIPAAFLDKERAKLVWAKQTWSRILDTQYRLNQQKADISSQLTEQLTQTQQQLTKTINQHQQLQATLDQITDRVVKELLEKLRQERAEEAAQLAQYNTGISSWEQVTRERAKLAAQLEQANTKISRLKQLVTQLAQDKIGNIISGYNDDDDYDDDIDDIV
;
A
#
# COMPACT_ATOMS: atom_id res chain seq x y z
N MET A 1 -22.81 37.32 72.35
CA MET A 1 -22.65 36.31 71.29
C MET A 1 -22.58 34.97 71.97
N SER A 2 -23.29 33.98 71.43
CA SER A 2 -23.52 32.67 72.05
C SER A 2 -23.19 31.57 71.05
N ASN A 3 -22.88 30.37 71.51
CA ASN A 3 -22.51 29.25 70.64
C ASN A 3 -23.60 28.18 70.62
N CYS A 4 -23.87 27.63 69.44
CA CYS A 4 -24.82 26.54 69.29
C CYS A 4 -24.33 25.34 70.11
N PRO A 5 -25.18 24.78 70.99
CA PRO A 5 -24.73 23.73 71.90
C PRO A 5 -24.45 22.39 71.18
N ILE A 6 -24.83 22.26 69.91
CA ILE A 6 -24.63 21.06 69.10
C ILE A 6 -23.35 21.13 68.26
N CYS A 7 -23.16 22.22 67.51
CA CYS A 7 -22.07 22.37 66.54
C CYS A 7 -21.07 23.49 66.87
N GLN A 8 -21.26 24.20 67.99
CA GLN A 8 -20.42 25.32 68.46
C GLN A 8 -20.35 26.52 67.50
N THR A 9 -21.23 26.58 66.50
CA THR A 9 -21.37 27.74 65.63
C THR A 9 -21.83 28.96 66.42
N GLU A 10 -21.12 30.07 66.25
CA GLU A 10 -21.44 31.34 66.89
C GLU A 10 -22.73 31.96 66.31
N TYR A 11 -23.55 32.54 67.18
CA TYR A 11 -24.77 33.25 66.82
C TYR A 11 -25.06 34.42 67.79
N VAL A 12 -25.98 35.29 67.38
CA VAL A 12 -26.47 36.40 68.21
C VAL A 12 -27.81 36.00 68.82
N ASP A 13 -27.88 36.01 70.16
CA ASP A 13 -29.11 35.66 70.88
C ASP A 13 -30.28 36.55 70.47
N GLY A 14 -31.44 35.94 70.24
CA GLY A 14 -32.66 36.62 69.82
C GLY A 14 -32.68 37.07 68.35
N ALA A 15 -31.57 36.94 67.60
CA ALA A 15 -31.53 37.28 66.18
C ALA A 15 -31.95 36.12 65.27
N VAL A 16 -31.74 34.88 65.69
CA VAL A 16 -32.05 33.66 64.93
C VAL A 16 -32.72 32.62 65.82
N ASN A 17 -33.71 31.92 65.26
CA ASN A 17 -34.42 30.84 65.97
C ASN A 17 -33.77 29.47 65.76
N PHE A 18 -32.96 29.30 64.71
CA PHE A 18 -32.30 28.04 64.39
C PHE A 18 -30.83 28.28 64.07
N CYS A 19 -29.98 27.32 64.43
CA CYS A 19 -28.58 27.31 64.03
C CYS A 19 -28.48 27.03 62.52
N PHE A 20 -27.81 27.89 61.77
CA PHE A 20 -27.66 27.73 60.32
C PHE A 20 -26.78 26.53 59.92
N THR A 21 -25.91 26.07 60.81
CA THR A 21 -25.00 24.94 60.54
C THR A 21 -25.68 23.58 60.74
N CYS A 22 -26.37 23.39 61.87
CA CYS A 22 -26.93 22.09 62.24
C CYS A 22 -28.46 22.07 62.37
N GLY A 23 -29.14 23.20 62.19
CA GLY A 23 -30.60 23.32 62.28
C GLY A 23 -31.17 23.26 63.71
N TRP A 24 -30.33 23.24 64.75
CA TRP A 24 -30.79 23.17 66.13
C TRP A 24 -31.60 24.41 66.52
N ASP A 25 -32.71 24.21 67.23
CA ASP A 25 -33.56 25.29 67.75
C ASP A 25 -32.85 26.04 68.89
N LEU A 26 -32.68 27.35 68.71
CA LEU A 26 -32.01 28.27 69.64
C LEU A 26 -33.01 29.14 70.41
N THR A 27 -34.33 28.90 70.24
CA THR A 27 -35.35 29.68 70.95
C THR A 27 -35.23 29.48 72.46
N PRO A 28 -35.14 30.57 73.24
CA PRO A 28 -35.08 30.48 74.69
C PRO A 28 -36.42 29.99 75.25
N TYR A 29 -36.37 29.23 76.35
CA TYR A 29 -37.57 28.73 76.99
C TYR A 29 -38.49 29.86 77.45
N PRO A 30 -39.81 29.76 77.21
CA PRO A 30 -40.75 30.74 77.69
C PRO A 30 -40.74 30.78 79.22
N VAL A 31 -40.71 32.00 79.78
CA VAL A 31 -40.73 32.31 81.22
C VAL A 31 -42.04 31.94 81.94
N THR A 32 -42.94 31.20 81.28
CA THR A 32 -44.25 30.81 81.81
C THR A 32 -44.21 29.78 82.94
N PHE A 33 -43.03 29.27 83.31
CA PHE A 33 -42.86 28.47 84.52
C PHE A 33 -42.97 29.38 85.75
N THR A 34 -44.17 29.48 86.33
CA THR A 34 -44.41 30.15 87.62
C THR A 34 -43.81 29.32 88.77
N GLY A 35 -42.48 29.31 88.91
CA GLY A 35 -41.76 28.57 89.95
C GLY A 35 -40.48 27.87 89.46
N GLN A 36 -40.11 26.77 90.12
CA GLN A 36 -38.97 25.93 89.71
C GLN A 36 -39.34 25.07 88.48
N ILE A 37 -38.43 25.01 87.50
CA ILE A 37 -38.58 24.13 86.33
C ILE A 37 -38.64 22.67 86.82
N PRO A 38 -39.64 21.87 86.39
CA PRO A 38 -39.74 20.47 86.78
C PRO A 38 -38.48 19.67 86.41
N ALA A 39 -37.94 18.87 87.34
CA ALA A 39 -36.74 18.06 87.10
C ALA A 39 -36.89 17.14 85.88
N ALA A 40 -38.05 16.51 85.71
CA ALA A 40 -38.36 15.66 84.56
C ALA A 40 -38.29 16.38 83.20
N PHE A 41 -38.49 17.71 83.17
CA PHE A 41 -38.32 18.52 81.97
C PHE A 41 -36.83 18.71 81.65
N LEU A 42 -36.02 19.06 82.66
CA LEU A 42 -34.57 19.21 82.51
C LEU A 42 -33.89 17.91 82.06
N ASP A 43 -34.35 16.76 82.58
CA ASP A 43 -33.84 15.45 82.18
C ASP A 43 -34.14 15.15 80.71
N LYS A 44 -35.35 15.46 80.24
CA LYS A 44 -35.73 15.32 78.82
C LYS A 44 -34.88 16.21 77.92
N GLU A 45 -34.64 17.46 78.32
CA GLU A 45 -33.81 18.38 77.53
C GLU A 45 -32.34 17.98 77.49
N ARG A 46 -31.80 17.49 78.60
CA ARG A 46 -30.45 16.90 78.62
C ARG A 46 -30.36 15.70 77.68
N ALA A 47 -31.36 14.81 77.70
CA ALA A 47 -31.40 13.64 76.81
C ALA A 47 -31.50 14.05 75.33
N LYS A 48 -32.36 15.02 74.98
CA LYS A 48 -32.45 15.55 73.62
C LYS A 48 -31.13 16.15 73.14
N LEU A 49 -30.46 16.93 73.99
CA LEU A 49 -29.18 17.55 73.66
C LEU A 49 -28.10 16.49 73.39
N VAL A 50 -28.02 15.46 74.23
CA VAL A 50 -27.08 14.33 74.05
C VAL A 50 -27.36 13.62 72.73
N TRP A 51 -28.63 13.30 72.45
CA TRP A 51 -29.03 12.67 71.20
C TRP A 51 -28.67 13.53 69.97
N ALA A 52 -28.91 14.83 70.02
CA ALA A 52 -28.62 15.75 68.93
C ALA A 52 -27.11 15.88 68.67
N LYS A 53 -26.29 15.97 69.73
CA LYS A 53 -24.81 15.96 69.61
C LYS A 53 -24.30 14.66 68.97
N GLN A 54 -24.83 13.51 69.40
CA GLN A 54 -24.45 12.21 68.84
C GLN A 54 -24.84 12.10 67.36
N THR A 55 -26.05 12.56 67.02
CA THR A 55 -26.54 12.56 65.64
C THR A 55 -25.70 13.46 64.75
N TRP A 56 -25.36 14.66 65.22
CA TRP A 56 -24.48 15.58 64.50
C TRP A 56 -23.09 14.99 64.25
N SER A 57 -22.49 14.36 65.27
CA SER A 57 -21.21 13.68 65.13
C SER A 57 -21.23 12.57 64.06
N ARG A 58 -22.31 11.77 64.01
CA ARG A 58 -22.50 10.73 62.97
C ARG A 58 -22.62 11.32 61.57
N ILE A 59 -23.30 12.46 61.44
CA ILE A 59 -23.43 13.16 60.14
C ILE A 59 -22.05 13.62 59.67
N LEU A 60 -21.25 14.23 60.56
CA LEU A 60 -19.89 14.66 60.24
C LEU A 60 -18.99 13.49 59.82
N ASP A 61 -19.02 12.37 60.57
CA ASP A 61 -18.27 11.17 60.22
C ASP A 61 -18.69 10.61 58.84
N THR A 62 -20.00 10.53 58.59
CA THR A 62 -20.54 10.09 57.31
C THR A 62 -20.09 10.99 56.18
N GLN A 63 -20.16 12.31 56.37
CA GLN A 63 -19.74 13.30 55.37
C GLN A 63 -18.23 13.21 55.10
N TYR A 64 -17.42 13.03 56.13
CA TYR A 64 -15.99 12.80 55.98
C TYR A 64 -15.70 11.54 55.15
N ARG A 65 -16.37 10.43 55.46
CA ARG A 65 -16.23 9.17 54.70
C ARG A 65 -16.66 9.30 53.25
N LEU A 66 -17.77 10.00 52.98
CA LEU A 66 -18.23 10.26 51.61
C LEU A 66 -17.24 11.13 50.83
N ASN A 67 -16.66 12.15 51.48
CA ASN A 67 -15.64 12.98 50.84
C ASN A 67 -14.37 12.19 50.53
N GLN A 68 -13.94 11.29 51.43
CA GLN A 68 -12.82 10.38 51.18
C GLN A 68 -13.10 9.43 50.01
N GLN A 69 -14.29 8.81 49.98
CA GLN A 69 -14.69 7.96 48.86
C GLN A 69 -14.75 8.73 47.54
N LYS A 70 -15.26 9.96 47.56
CA LYS A 70 -15.28 10.82 46.37
C LYS A 70 -13.87 11.14 45.88
N ALA A 71 -12.94 11.43 46.79
CA ALA A 71 -11.55 11.69 46.45
C ALA A 71 -10.87 10.46 45.85
N ASP A 72 -11.10 9.27 46.42
CA ASP A 72 -10.57 7.99 45.93
C ASP A 72 -11.14 7.60 44.56
N ILE A 73 -12.45 7.74 44.34
CA ILE A 73 -13.05 7.53 43.02
C ILE A 73 -12.49 8.52 42.00
N SER A 74 -12.31 9.79 42.40
CA SER A 74 -11.75 10.82 41.51
C SER A 74 -10.29 10.52 41.13
N SER A 75 -9.48 10.02 42.07
CA SER A 75 -8.08 9.67 41.78
C SER A 75 -8.02 8.44 40.85
N GLN A 76 -8.81 7.40 41.12
CA GLN A 76 -8.89 6.20 40.28
C GLN A 76 -9.34 6.53 38.86
N LEU A 77 -10.35 7.40 38.70
CA LEU A 77 -10.81 7.83 37.39
C LEU A 77 -9.74 8.62 36.63
N THR A 78 -9.02 9.50 37.34
CA THR A 78 -7.92 10.28 36.75
C THR A 78 -6.77 9.38 36.30
N GLU A 79 -6.44 8.36 37.10
CA GLU A 79 -5.42 7.38 36.77
C GLU A 79 -5.84 6.56 35.53
N GLN A 80 -7.07 6.03 35.50
CA GLN A 80 -7.59 5.30 34.34
C GLN A 80 -7.61 6.15 33.07
N LEU A 81 -8.02 7.42 33.18
CA LEU A 81 -7.99 8.35 32.05
C LEU A 81 -6.57 8.55 31.54
N THR A 82 -5.61 8.73 32.45
CA THR A 82 -4.20 8.91 32.10
C THR A 82 -3.63 7.66 31.43
N GLN A 83 -3.91 6.48 31.96
CA GLN A 83 -3.49 5.21 31.36
C GLN A 83 -4.10 5.02 29.96
N THR A 84 -5.39 5.33 29.81
CA THR A 84 -6.08 5.24 28.51
C THR A 84 -5.49 6.23 27.50
N GLN A 85 -5.18 7.46 27.93
CA GLN A 85 -4.54 8.48 27.09
C GLN A 85 -3.14 8.03 26.61
N GLN A 86 -2.37 7.40 27.50
CA GLN A 86 -1.06 6.84 27.17
C GLN A 86 -1.17 5.69 26.17
N GLN A 87 -2.13 4.77 26.38
CA GLN A 87 -2.39 3.68 25.45
C GLN A 87 -2.81 4.20 24.08
N LEU A 88 -3.72 5.17 24.02
CA LEU A 88 -4.16 5.80 22.78
C LEU A 88 -2.98 6.43 22.03
N THR A 89 -2.12 7.18 22.74
CA THR A 89 -0.93 7.80 22.16
C THR A 89 0.03 6.74 21.60
N LYS A 90 0.23 5.64 22.34
CA LYS A 90 1.05 4.51 21.88
C LYS A 90 0.48 3.88 20.61
N THR A 91 -0.83 3.64 20.55
CA THR A 91 -1.50 3.08 19.38
C THR A 91 -1.41 4.01 18.18
N ILE A 92 -1.57 5.33 18.36
CA ILE A 92 -1.40 6.33 17.30
C ILE A 92 0.03 6.27 16.75
N ASN A 93 1.04 6.26 17.61
CA ASN A 93 2.44 6.19 17.18
C ASN A 93 2.74 4.89 16.43
N GLN A 94 2.22 3.75 16.91
CA GLN A 94 2.34 2.47 16.22
C GLN A 94 1.67 2.49 14.85
N HIS A 95 0.49 3.09 14.74
CA HIS A 95 -0.23 3.21 13.47
C HIS A 95 0.55 4.07 12.47
N GLN A 96 1.07 5.22 12.90
CA GLN A 96 1.92 6.09 12.08
C GLN A 96 3.18 5.37 11.59
N GLN A 97 3.83 4.60 12.47
CA GLN A 97 5.02 3.83 12.10
C GLN A 97 4.70 2.72 11.08
N LEU A 98 3.58 2.01 11.26
CA LEU A 98 3.11 1.01 10.31
C LEU A 98 2.77 1.63 8.96
N GLN A 99 2.09 2.79 8.97
CA GLN A 99 1.75 3.51 7.75
C GLN A 99 2.99 3.96 6.98
N ALA A 100 3.98 4.56 7.68
CA ALA A 100 5.25 4.93 7.06
C ALA A 100 6.01 3.73 6.49
N THR A 101 5.96 2.57 7.17
CA THR A 101 6.57 1.33 6.68
C THR A 101 5.86 0.82 5.43
N LEU A 102 4.52 0.90 5.39
CA LEU A 102 3.72 0.51 4.24
C LEU A 102 4.03 1.40 3.02
N ASP A 103 4.14 2.71 3.23
CA ASP A 103 4.49 3.67 2.17
C ASP A 103 5.89 3.38 1.60
N GLN A 104 6.87 3.09 2.48
CA GLN A 104 8.23 2.72 2.05
C GLN A 104 8.26 1.41 1.26
N ILE A 105 7.52 0.39 1.71
CA ILE A 105 7.45 -0.90 0.98
C ILE A 105 6.79 -0.68 -0.38
N THR A 106 5.72 0.09 -0.42
CA THR A 106 4.98 0.38 -1.66
C THR A 106 5.87 1.09 -2.67
N ASP A 107 6.58 2.14 -2.25
CA ASP A 107 7.51 2.88 -3.11
C ASP A 107 8.66 1.98 -3.60
N ARG A 108 9.22 1.13 -2.73
CA ARG A 108 10.28 0.18 -3.11
C ARG A 108 9.79 -0.82 -4.16
N VAL A 109 8.64 -1.45 -3.93
CA VAL A 109 8.08 -2.44 -4.85
C VAL A 109 7.72 -1.81 -6.19
N VAL A 110 7.13 -0.61 -6.19
CA VAL A 110 6.81 0.11 -7.43
C VAL A 110 8.08 0.44 -8.21
N LYS A 111 9.13 0.93 -7.55
CA LYS A 111 10.43 1.22 -8.19
C LYS A 111 11.06 -0.04 -8.78
N GLU A 112 11.08 -1.14 -8.04
CA GLU A 112 11.62 -2.41 -8.52
C GLU A 112 10.85 -2.95 -9.74
N LEU A 113 9.51 -2.89 -9.71
CA LEU A 113 8.67 -3.33 -10.82
C LEU A 113 8.86 -2.46 -12.06
N LEU A 114 8.93 -1.14 -11.88
CA LEU A 114 9.17 -0.21 -12.99
C LEU A 114 10.53 -0.46 -13.64
N GLU A 115 11.55 -0.77 -12.84
CA GLU A 115 12.88 -1.05 -13.37
C GLU A 115 12.92 -2.39 -14.13
N LYS A 116 12.29 -3.44 -13.61
CA LYS A 116 12.14 -4.71 -14.34
C LYS A 116 11.41 -4.52 -15.67
N LEU A 117 10.32 -3.78 -15.68
CA LEU A 117 9.56 -3.44 -16.90
C LEU A 117 10.37 -2.60 -17.91
N ARG A 118 11.36 -1.82 -17.45
CA ARG A 118 12.28 -1.11 -18.36
C ARG A 118 13.31 -2.06 -18.95
N GLN A 119 13.84 -2.97 -18.14
CA GLN A 119 14.82 -3.97 -18.58
C GLN A 119 14.20 -4.91 -19.62
N GLU A 120 13.03 -5.48 -19.33
CA GLU A 120 12.31 -6.35 -20.28
C GLU A 120 12.05 -5.64 -21.61
N ARG A 121 11.59 -4.38 -21.58
CA ARG A 121 11.38 -3.60 -22.81
C ARG A 121 12.67 -3.29 -23.56
N ALA A 122 13.78 -3.07 -22.86
CA ALA A 122 15.08 -2.83 -23.49
C ALA A 122 15.62 -4.10 -24.16
N GLU A 123 15.44 -5.26 -23.51
CA GLU A 123 15.81 -6.57 -24.05
C GLU A 123 14.98 -6.91 -25.29
N GLU A 124 13.66 -6.74 -25.24
CA GLU A 124 12.78 -6.93 -26.39
C GLU A 124 13.16 -5.99 -27.55
N ALA A 125 13.43 -4.71 -27.27
CA ALA A 125 13.87 -3.76 -28.28
C ALA A 125 15.21 -4.17 -28.92
N ALA A 126 16.16 -4.68 -28.12
CA ALA A 126 17.44 -5.17 -28.62
C ALA A 126 17.27 -6.42 -29.49
N GLN A 127 16.39 -7.36 -29.09
CA GLN A 127 16.06 -8.54 -29.89
C GLN A 127 15.43 -8.15 -31.23
N LEU A 128 14.47 -7.22 -31.23
CA LEU A 128 13.85 -6.70 -32.46
C LEU A 128 14.87 -6.04 -33.38
N ALA A 129 15.81 -5.26 -32.83
CA ALA A 129 16.90 -4.67 -33.61
C ALA A 129 17.78 -5.76 -34.25
N GLN A 130 18.09 -6.83 -33.50
CA GLN A 130 18.84 -7.97 -34.03
C GLN A 130 18.10 -8.67 -35.17
N TYR A 131 16.81 -8.97 -35.02
CA TYR A 131 16.01 -9.55 -36.10
C TYR A 131 15.98 -8.67 -37.35
N ASN A 132 15.82 -7.35 -37.20
CA ASN A 132 15.81 -6.41 -38.33
C ASN A 132 17.14 -6.39 -39.09
N THR A 133 18.27 -6.48 -38.38
CA THR A 133 19.59 -6.59 -39.03
C THR A 133 19.74 -7.93 -39.77
N GLY A 134 19.23 -9.02 -39.20
CA GLY A 134 19.17 -10.34 -39.84
C GLY A 134 18.33 -10.35 -41.12
N ILE A 135 17.15 -9.72 -41.10
CA ILE A 135 16.29 -9.54 -42.28
C ILE A 135 17.02 -8.76 -43.36
N SER A 136 17.64 -7.63 -42.99
CA SER A 136 18.39 -6.79 -43.93
C SER A 136 19.55 -7.54 -44.61
N SER A 137 20.26 -8.38 -43.85
CA SER A 137 21.31 -9.26 -44.38
C SER A 137 20.74 -10.31 -45.34
N TRP A 138 19.63 -10.95 -44.98
CA TRP A 138 18.94 -11.91 -45.86
C TRP A 138 18.46 -11.27 -47.16
N GLU A 139 17.93 -10.05 -47.12
CA GLU A 139 17.55 -9.28 -48.30
C GLU A 139 18.76 -8.98 -49.20
N GLN A 140 19.92 -8.70 -48.62
CA GLN A 140 21.16 -8.53 -49.38
C GLN A 140 21.56 -9.84 -50.07
N VAL A 141 21.61 -10.96 -49.34
CA VAL A 141 21.94 -12.28 -49.92
C VAL A 141 20.95 -12.64 -51.04
N THR A 142 19.66 -12.36 -50.84
CA THR A 142 18.62 -12.60 -51.86
C THR A 142 18.88 -11.79 -53.12
N ARG A 143 19.25 -10.51 -52.97
CA ARG A 143 19.64 -9.64 -54.10
C ARG A 143 20.89 -10.13 -54.82
N GLU A 144 21.90 -10.57 -54.09
CA GLU A 144 23.13 -11.12 -54.67
C GLU A 144 22.89 -12.43 -55.42
N ARG A 145 22.10 -13.34 -54.86
CA ARG A 145 21.68 -14.58 -55.54
C ARG A 145 20.93 -14.30 -56.84
N ALA A 146 20.02 -13.33 -56.85
CA ALA A 146 19.32 -12.93 -58.07
C ALA A 146 20.28 -12.41 -59.16
N LYS A 147 21.29 -11.62 -58.78
CA LYS A 147 22.34 -11.14 -59.71
C LYS A 147 23.16 -12.30 -60.29
N LEU A 148 23.60 -13.24 -59.45
CA LEU A 148 24.37 -14.41 -59.88
C LEU A 148 23.54 -15.32 -60.80
N ALA A 149 22.26 -15.53 -60.50
CA ALA A 149 21.36 -16.31 -61.35
C ALA A 149 21.24 -15.71 -62.76
N ALA A 150 21.06 -14.38 -62.86
CA ALA A 150 21.04 -13.68 -64.14
C ALA A 150 22.37 -13.79 -64.91
N GLN A 151 23.50 -13.72 -64.22
CA GLN A 151 24.82 -13.92 -64.84
C GLN A 151 25.01 -15.35 -65.36
N LEU A 152 24.56 -16.37 -64.61
CA LEU A 152 24.60 -17.76 -65.03
C LEU A 152 23.72 -18.00 -66.26
N GLU A 153 22.52 -17.42 -66.31
CA GLU A 153 21.65 -17.48 -67.48
C GLU A 153 22.31 -16.84 -68.72
N GLN A 154 22.95 -15.67 -68.54
CA GLN A 154 23.72 -15.03 -69.60
C GLN A 154 24.91 -15.88 -70.07
N ALA A 155 25.62 -16.54 -69.15
CA ALA A 155 26.72 -17.44 -69.50
C ALA A 155 26.21 -18.69 -70.25
N ASN A 156 25.11 -19.28 -69.81
CA ASN A 156 24.48 -20.42 -70.46
C ASN A 156 24.01 -20.09 -71.88
N THR A 157 23.40 -18.92 -72.08
CA THR A 157 23.00 -18.46 -73.43
C THR A 157 24.22 -18.26 -74.34
N LYS A 158 25.34 -17.71 -73.83
CA LYS A 158 26.60 -17.61 -74.58
C LYS A 158 27.16 -18.98 -74.94
N ILE A 159 27.20 -19.93 -73.99
CA ILE A 159 27.67 -21.30 -74.24
C ILE A 159 26.81 -21.96 -75.31
N SER A 160 25.47 -21.83 -75.25
CA SER A 160 24.57 -22.36 -76.28
C SER A 160 24.84 -21.78 -77.66
N ARG A 161 25.08 -20.47 -77.77
CA ARG A 161 25.47 -19.82 -79.04
C ARG A 161 26.81 -20.34 -79.56
N LEU A 162 27.81 -20.47 -78.69
CA LEU A 162 29.12 -21.02 -79.06
C LEU A 162 29.01 -22.47 -79.53
N LYS A 163 28.22 -23.29 -78.85
CA LYS A 163 27.94 -24.68 -79.28
C LYS A 163 27.31 -24.72 -80.67
N GLN A 164 26.30 -23.88 -80.93
CA GLN A 164 25.68 -23.78 -82.25
C GLN A 164 26.68 -23.39 -83.34
N LEU A 165 27.55 -22.40 -83.08
CA LEU A 165 28.60 -21.99 -84.01
C LEU A 165 29.60 -23.12 -84.27
N VAL A 166 30.02 -23.87 -83.25
CA VAL A 166 30.91 -25.02 -83.42
C VAL A 166 30.24 -26.11 -84.25
N THR A 167 28.95 -26.40 -84.02
CA THR A 167 28.20 -27.36 -84.82
C THR A 167 28.06 -26.90 -86.28
N GLN A 168 27.78 -25.62 -86.52
CA GLN A 168 27.73 -25.05 -87.87
C GLN A 168 29.08 -25.17 -88.57
N LEU A 169 30.17 -24.74 -87.93
CA LEU A 169 31.53 -24.86 -88.49
C LEU A 169 31.93 -26.32 -88.77
N ALA A 170 31.52 -27.26 -87.92
CA ALA A 170 31.74 -28.68 -88.16
C ALA A 170 30.94 -29.19 -89.37
N GLN A 171 29.67 -28.77 -89.51
CA GLN A 171 28.84 -29.09 -90.68
C GLN A 171 29.39 -28.47 -91.96
N ASP A 172 29.82 -27.21 -91.94
CA ASP A 172 30.42 -26.51 -93.09
C ASP A 172 31.72 -27.19 -93.53
N LYS A 173 32.55 -27.63 -92.57
CA LYS A 173 33.80 -28.34 -92.87
C LYS A 173 33.56 -29.74 -93.44
N ILE A 174 32.57 -30.48 -92.94
CA ILE A 174 32.15 -31.76 -93.51
C ILE A 174 31.57 -31.56 -94.92
N GLY A 175 30.73 -30.53 -95.12
CA GLY A 175 30.18 -30.18 -96.42
C GLY A 175 31.25 -29.81 -97.45
N ASN A 176 32.27 -29.05 -97.05
CA ASN A 176 33.39 -28.69 -97.93
C ASN A 176 34.32 -29.88 -98.26
N ILE A 177 34.43 -30.88 -97.39
CA ILE A 177 35.18 -32.11 -97.67
C ILE A 177 34.40 -33.02 -98.64
N ILE A 178 33.07 -33.07 -98.53
CA ILE A 178 32.21 -33.86 -99.44
C ILE A 178 32.10 -33.17 -100.82
N SER A 179 32.08 -31.84 -100.88
CA SER A 179 32.07 -31.08 -102.14
C SER A 179 33.40 -31.08 -102.89
N GLY A 180 34.52 -31.40 -102.23
CA GLY A 180 35.85 -31.49 -102.85
C GLY A 180 36.16 -32.85 -103.50
N TYR A 181 35.21 -33.79 -103.49
CA TYR A 181 35.39 -35.16 -104.02
C TYR A 181 34.45 -35.50 -105.20
N ASN A 182 33.70 -34.52 -105.72
CA ASN A 182 32.71 -34.73 -106.80
C ASN A 182 32.99 -33.90 -108.07
N ASP A 183 34.23 -33.47 -108.28
CA ASP A 183 34.69 -32.92 -109.57
C ASP A 183 35.86 -33.78 -110.07
N ASP A 184 35.58 -35.00 -110.50
CA ASP A 184 36.36 -35.70 -111.53
C ASP A 184 35.36 -36.58 -112.28
N ASP A 185 34.83 -35.97 -113.34
CA ASP A 185 34.01 -36.56 -114.38
C ASP A 185 34.73 -37.72 -115.08
N ASP A 186 33.91 -38.68 -115.51
CA ASP A 186 33.98 -39.41 -116.78
C ASP A 186 35.31 -40.02 -117.24
N TYR A 187 35.39 -41.35 -117.11
CA TYR A 187 35.84 -42.19 -118.22
C TYR A 187 34.94 -43.42 -118.36
N ASP A 188 34.17 -43.41 -119.45
CA ASP A 188 33.59 -44.56 -120.12
C ASP A 188 34.68 -45.56 -120.53
N ASP A 189 34.34 -46.85 -120.41
CA ASP A 189 34.45 -47.92 -121.43
C ASP A 189 34.79 -49.27 -120.78
N ASP A 190 33.81 -50.16 -120.83
CA ASP A 190 33.88 -51.50 -121.41
C ASP A 190 35.20 -52.27 -121.28
N ILE A 191 35.13 -53.48 -120.69
CA ILE A 191 35.20 -54.72 -121.48
C ILE A 191 35.01 -55.95 -120.58
N ASP A 192 34.09 -56.77 -121.09
CA ASP A 192 33.74 -58.17 -120.90
C ASP A 192 34.80 -59.19 -120.42
N ASP A 193 34.24 -60.25 -119.83
CA ASP A 193 34.58 -61.68 -119.95
C ASP A 193 36.03 -62.15 -119.81
N ILE A 194 36.22 -63.17 -118.96
CA ILE A 194 36.72 -64.49 -119.35
C ILE A 194 36.72 -65.42 -118.11
N VAL A 195 35.90 -66.48 -118.22
CA VAL A 195 36.07 -67.88 -117.73
C VAL A 195 36.12 -68.16 -116.23
#